data_AF-A0A6L3H2H8-F1
#
_entry.id   AF-A0A6L3H2H8-F1
#
_cell.length_a   1.000
_cell.length_b   1.000
_cell.length_c   1.000
_cell.angle_alpha   90.00
_cell.angle_beta   90.00
_cell.angle_gamma   90.00
#
_symmetry.space_group_name_H-M   'P 1'
#
loop_
_entity.id
_entity.type
_entity.pdbx_description
1 polymer ?
#
loop_
_entity_poly.entity_id
_entity_poly.type
_entity_poly.pdbx_seq_one_letter_code
_entity_poly.pdbx_strand_id
1 'polypeptide(L)'
;MSIDFFIAKCQTENIVDKESGICDDEDEEKKTPAYVDRNQPDKWVAVVKNQTNQSINFTAVDNCVEMNRSDGTMDFRCDAMLTNDDNIVFVELKVQAADWIFHAVDEQLQTTIDHFKANHDLSRYKYKRAFVCNKRHPNFRVNYKDKMTSFYQKNGIRLNLVREIIFK
;
A
#
# COMPACT_ATOMS: atom_id res chain seq x y z
N MET A 1 23.04 -2.33 -3.84
CA MET A 1 22.18 -2.72 -4.97
C MET A 1 20.93 -1.88 -4.89
N SER A 2 20.40 -1.41 -6.03
CA SER A 2 19.15 -0.66 -6.05
C SER A 2 18.00 -1.63 -5.80
N ILE A 3 17.09 -1.32 -4.89
CA ILE A 3 15.82 -2.05 -4.75
C ILE A 3 14.96 -1.69 -5.95
N ASP A 4 14.37 -2.68 -6.61
CA ASP A 4 13.44 -2.48 -7.72
C ASP A 4 12.02 -2.77 -7.25
N PHE A 5 11.16 -1.75 -7.26
CA PHE A 5 9.74 -1.86 -6.94
C PHE A 5 8.87 -2.20 -8.17
N PHE A 6 9.45 -2.30 -9.36
CA PHE A 6 8.72 -2.54 -10.62
C PHE A 6 9.07 -3.92 -11.23
N ILE A 7 9.36 -4.89 -10.36
CA ILE A 7 9.67 -6.26 -10.80
C ILE A 7 8.41 -6.92 -11.36
N ALA A 8 8.44 -7.29 -12.64
CA ALA A 8 7.28 -7.85 -13.35
C ALA A 8 6.60 -9.03 -12.62
N LYS A 9 7.38 -9.90 -11.93
CA LYS A 9 6.82 -11.04 -11.18
C LYS A 9 5.92 -10.64 -10.00
N CYS A 10 6.10 -9.42 -9.48
CA CYS A 10 5.35 -8.86 -8.36
C CYS A 10 4.18 -7.99 -8.84
N GLN A 11 4.01 -7.81 -10.16
CA GLN A 11 3.05 -6.87 -10.71
C GLN A 11 1.85 -7.53 -11.37
N THR A 12 0.70 -6.91 -11.17
CA THR A 12 -0.48 -7.08 -12.01
C THR A 12 -0.71 -5.74 -12.70
N GLU A 13 -0.37 -5.68 -13.98
CA GLU A 13 -0.43 -4.46 -14.77
C GLU A 13 -1.77 -4.29 -15.48
N ASN A 14 -2.02 -3.07 -15.96
CA ASN A 14 -3.13 -2.75 -16.85
C ASN A 14 -4.52 -3.08 -16.27
N ILE A 15 -4.71 -2.86 -14.97
CA ILE A 15 -6.00 -3.04 -14.30
C ILE A 15 -6.91 -1.88 -14.71
N VAL A 16 -7.95 -2.20 -15.50
CA VAL A 16 -8.94 -1.24 -16.02
C VAL A 16 -10.30 -1.35 -15.31
N ASP A 17 -10.40 -2.26 -14.34
CA ASP A 17 -11.61 -2.49 -13.57
C ASP A 17 -12.03 -1.22 -12.82
N LYS A 18 -13.33 -0.87 -12.90
CA LYS A 18 -13.87 0.28 -12.15
C LYS A 18 -13.84 0.06 -10.64
N GLU A 19 -13.93 -1.20 -10.22
CA GLU A 19 -13.86 -1.60 -8.82
C GLU A 19 -13.13 -2.94 -8.71
N SER A 20 -12.21 -3.05 -7.76
CA SER A 20 -11.49 -4.28 -7.43
C SER A 20 -11.08 -4.26 -5.96
N GLY A 21 -10.71 -5.42 -5.42
CA GLY A 21 -10.18 -5.56 -4.08
C GLY A 21 -8.68 -5.78 -4.04
N ILE A 22 -8.08 -5.42 -2.91
CA ILE A 22 -6.77 -5.95 -2.53
C ILE A 22 -6.98 -6.87 -1.33
N CYS A 23 -6.49 -8.08 -1.46
CA CYS A 23 -6.54 -9.12 -0.45
C CYS A 23 -5.14 -9.41 0.07
N ASP A 24 -5.09 -9.82 1.33
CA ASP A 24 -3.95 -10.49 1.94
C ASP A 24 -4.53 -11.70 2.67
N ASP A 25 -4.15 -12.90 2.22
CA ASP A 25 -4.55 -14.13 2.86
C ASP A 25 -3.54 -14.36 3.99
N GLU A 26 -3.87 -13.85 5.19
CA GLU A 26 -3.09 -14.04 6.43
C GLU A 26 -3.04 -15.53 6.81
N ASP A 27 -2.28 -16.33 6.05
CA ASP A 27 -2.00 -17.75 6.29
C ASP A 27 -0.66 -17.87 7.02
N GLU A 28 -0.72 -18.29 8.28
CA GLU A 28 0.45 -18.43 9.15
C GLU A 28 1.43 -19.51 8.66
N GLU A 29 0.96 -20.51 7.90
CA GLU A 29 1.79 -21.60 7.38
C GLU A 29 2.52 -21.21 6.10
N LYS A 30 1.94 -20.30 5.30
CA LYS A 30 2.52 -19.85 4.04
C LYS A 30 2.31 -18.35 3.84
N LYS A 31 3.38 -17.59 4.01
CA LYS A 31 3.42 -16.17 3.64
C LYS A 31 3.20 -16.02 2.13
N THR A 32 2.03 -15.52 1.74
CA THR A 32 1.71 -15.18 0.35
C THR A 32 1.75 -13.67 0.18
N PRO A 33 2.12 -13.16 -1.02
CA PRO A 33 2.05 -11.73 -1.30
C PRO A 33 0.59 -11.26 -1.37
N ALA A 34 0.35 -10.00 -1.04
CA ALA A 34 -0.92 -9.36 -1.33
C ALA A 34 -1.26 -9.44 -2.83
N TYR A 35 -2.55 -9.48 -3.15
CA TYR A 35 -3.01 -9.66 -4.53
C TYR A 35 -4.30 -8.91 -4.82
N VAL A 36 -4.55 -8.69 -6.12
CA VAL A 36 -5.79 -8.09 -6.61
C VAL A 36 -6.84 -9.18 -6.83
N ASP A 37 -8.04 -8.95 -6.32
CA ASP A 37 -9.20 -9.82 -6.54
C ASP A 37 -10.38 -9.03 -7.13
N ARG A 38 -11.16 -9.71 -7.97
CA ARG A 38 -12.33 -9.15 -8.66
C ARG A 38 -13.63 -9.88 -8.34
N ASN A 39 -13.53 -11.04 -7.72
CA ASN A 39 -14.60 -12.04 -7.73
C ASN A 39 -15.16 -12.34 -6.33
N GLN A 40 -14.40 -12.03 -5.27
CA GLN A 40 -14.71 -12.37 -3.89
C GLN A 40 -14.66 -11.11 -3.00
N PRO A 41 -15.65 -10.19 -3.12
CA PRO A 41 -15.69 -8.94 -2.34
C PRO A 41 -15.59 -9.11 -0.83
N ASP A 42 -16.09 -10.24 -0.32
CA ASP A 42 -16.03 -10.60 1.10
C ASP A 42 -14.60 -10.81 1.58
N LYS A 43 -13.63 -11.09 0.71
CA LYS A 43 -12.21 -11.22 1.06
C LYS A 43 -11.49 -9.89 1.12
N TRP A 44 -11.90 -8.92 0.30
CA TRP A 44 -11.21 -7.65 0.09
C TRP A 44 -10.87 -6.95 1.41
N VAL A 45 -9.60 -6.64 1.63
CA VAL A 45 -9.16 -5.85 2.79
C VAL A 45 -9.20 -4.36 2.44
N ALA A 46 -8.73 -4.00 1.25
CA ALA A 46 -8.93 -2.68 0.63
C ALA A 46 -9.88 -2.77 -0.57
N VAL A 47 -10.58 -1.68 -0.86
CA VAL A 47 -11.42 -1.54 -2.05
C VAL A 47 -10.85 -0.42 -2.92
N VAL A 48 -10.46 -0.76 -4.15
CA VAL A 48 -9.96 0.20 -5.14
C VAL A 48 -11.08 0.57 -6.08
N LYS A 49 -11.43 1.87 -6.12
CA LYS A 49 -12.40 2.43 -7.05
C LYS A 49 -11.65 3.28 -8.08
N ASN A 50 -11.58 2.78 -9.31
CA ASN A 50 -10.99 3.51 -10.43
C ASN A 50 -12.06 4.36 -11.12
N GLN A 51 -12.12 5.65 -10.75
CA GLN A 51 -12.99 6.63 -11.40
C GLN A 51 -12.26 7.40 -12.51
N THR A 52 -11.01 7.01 -12.81
CA THR A 52 -10.23 7.55 -13.92
C THR A 52 -10.43 6.71 -15.18
N ASN A 53 -9.96 7.21 -16.31
CA ASN A 53 -9.83 6.43 -17.55
C ASN A 53 -8.42 5.82 -17.70
N GLN A 54 -7.57 5.90 -16.68
CA GLN A 54 -6.21 5.37 -16.69
C GLN A 54 -6.22 3.95 -16.10
N SER A 55 -5.40 3.06 -16.65
CA SER A 55 -5.12 1.79 -16.01
C SER A 55 -4.31 1.99 -14.72
N ILE A 56 -4.44 1.05 -13.81
CA ILE A 56 -3.66 0.99 -12.58
C ILE A 56 -2.76 -0.24 -12.64
N ASN A 57 -1.51 -0.10 -12.22
CA ASN A 57 -0.60 -1.20 -11.98
C ASN A 57 -0.56 -1.47 -10.47
N PHE A 58 -0.81 -2.72 -10.10
CA PHE A 58 -0.61 -3.22 -8.75
C PHE A 58 0.75 -3.87 -8.64
N THR A 59 1.43 -3.63 -7.52
CA THR A 59 2.67 -4.30 -7.12
C THR A 59 2.48 -4.86 -5.73
N ALA A 60 2.64 -6.18 -5.58
CA ALA A 60 2.83 -6.79 -4.27
C ALA A 60 4.20 -6.41 -3.73
N VAL A 61 4.24 -5.74 -2.58
CA VAL A 61 5.48 -5.34 -1.92
C VAL A 61 5.83 -6.36 -0.85
N ASP A 62 4.86 -6.76 -0.03
CA ASP A 62 5.05 -7.84 0.91
C ASP A 62 5.31 -9.16 0.18
N ASN A 63 6.13 -10.00 0.82
CA ASN A 63 6.49 -11.34 0.34
C ASN A 63 6.91 -11.45 -1.15
N CYS A 64 7.29 -10.36 -1.81
CA CYS A 64 7.69 -10.34 -3.21
C CYS A 64 8.89 -9.42 -3.51
N VAL A 65 8.87 -8.16 -3.02
CA VAL A 65 10.00 -7.23 -3.15
C VAL A 65 10.98 -7.43 -1.99
N GLU A 66 12.25 -7.65 -2.31
CA GLU A 66 13.30 -7.85 -1.30
C GLU A 66 13.86 -6.51 -0.81
N MET A 67 13.54 -6.16 0.43
CA MET A 67 13.96 -4.92 1.09
C MET A 67 14.82 -5.28 2.31
N ASN A 68 16.08 -5.65 2.08
CA ASN A 68 16.96 -6.08 3.16
C ASN A 68 17.64 -4.89 3.86
N ARG A 69 17.79 -4.99 5.19
CA ARG A 69 18.65 -4.14 6.01
C ARG A 69 20.12 -4.40 5.70
N SER A 70 21.00 -3.57 6.27
CA SER A 70 22.45 -3.73 6.15
C SER A 70 22.97 -5.06 6.71
N ASP A 71 22.27 -5.64 7.69
CA ASP A 71 22.59 -6.94 8.29
C ASP A 71 22.05 -8.14 7.49
N GLY A 72 21.39 -7.89 6.35
CA GLY A 72 20.82 -8.90 5.47
C GLY A 72 19.44 -9.41 5.90
N THR A 73 18.87 -8.91 7.01
CA THR A 73 17.51 -9.27 7.42
C THR A 73 16.48 -8.49 6.62
N MET A 74 15.30 -9.09 6.40
CA MET A 74 14.19 -8.41 5.73
C MET A 74 13.67 -7.24 6.58
N ASP A 75 13.56 -6.07 5.98
CA ASP A 75 13.04 -4.87 6.62
C ASP A 75 11.50 -4.86 6.66
N PHE A 76 10.94 -3.90 7.40
CA PHE A 76 9.50 -3.67 7.37
C PHE A 76 9.08 -3.16 5.99
N ARG A 77 7.92 -3.60 5.54
CA ARG A 77 7.33 -3.18 4.29
C ARG A 77 5.82 -3.20 4.38
N CYS A 78 5.17 -2.37 3.59
CA CYS A 78 3.73 -2.44 3.41
C CYS A 78 3.37 -3.55 2.42
N ASP A 79 2.09 -3.84 2.31
CA ASP A 79 1.60 -4.96 1.52
C ASP A 79 1.65 -4.68 0.02
N ALA A 80 1.23 -3.48 -0.39
CA ALA A 80 1.10 -3.20 -1.81
C ALA A 80 1.45 -1.76 -2.20
N MET A 81 1.70 -1.59 -3.49
CA MET A 81 1.81 -0.32 -4.16
C MET A 81 0.90 -0.30 -5.39
N LEU A 82 0.14 0.78 -5.57
CA LEU A 82 -0.62 1.04 -6.78
C LEU A 82 -0.02 2.25 -7.51
N THR A 83 0.16 2.14 -8.82
CA THR A 83 0.69 3.24 -9.65
C THR A 83 -0.09 3.41 -10.93
N ASN A 84 -0.19 4.66 -11.39
CA ASN A 84 -0.44 5.01 -12.78
C ASN A 84 0.42 6.23 -13.13
N ASP A 85 0.22 6.86 -14.29
CA ASP A 85 1.06 7.99 -14.74
C ASP A 85 1.11 9.13 -13.71
N ASP A 86 -0.02 9.42 -13.06
CA ASP A 86 -0.15 10.53 -12.11
C ASP A 86 -0.03 10.13 -10.64
N ASN A 87 -0.33 8.88 -10.29
CA ASN A 87 -0.55 8.45 -8.92
C ASN A 87 0.50 7.43 -8.48
N ILE A 88 0.95 7.58 -7.24
CA ILE A 88 1.56 6.51 -6.44
C ILE A 88 0.80 6.39 -5.12
N VAL A 89 0.41 5.17 -4.78
CA VAL A 89 -0.32 4.85 -3.57
C VAL A 89 0.35 3.67 -2.87
N PHE A 90 0.88 3.90 -1.68
CA PHE A 90 1.35 2.83 -0.78
C PHE A 90 0.18 2.33 0.05
N VAL A 91 0.04 1.01 0.20
CA VAL A 91 -1.12 0.39 0.83
C VAL A 91 -0.67 -0.63 1.86
N GLU A 92 -1.12 -0.42 3.09
CA GLU A 92 -1.04 -1.36 4.19
C GLU A 92 -2.45 -1.91 4.47
N LEU A 93 -2.55 -3.22 4.66
CA LEU A 93 -3.76 -4.00 4.87
C LEU A 93 -3.76 -4.52 6.31
N LYS A 94 -4.91 -4.44 6.97
CA LYS A 94 -5.10 -4.97 8.33
C LYS A 94 -6.44 -5.66 8.50
N VAL A 95 -6.46 -6.74 9.26
CA VAL A 95 -7.68 -7.38 9.77
C VAL A 95 -7.68 -7.40 11.31
N GLN A 96 -7.32 -6.27 11.93
CA GLN A 96 -7.04 -6.18 13.36
C GLN A 96 -7.98 -5.22 14.10
N ALA A 97 -8.20 -5.44 15.41
CA ALA A 97 -9.13 -4.64 16.21
C ALA A 97 -8.48 -3.40 16.86
N ALA A 98 -7.23 -3.51 17.34
CA ALA A 98 -6.55 -2.45 18.09
C ALA A 98 -5.04 -2.48 17.86
N ASP A 99 -4.34 -1.43 18.30
CA ASP A 99 -2.88 -1.33 18.40
C ASP A 99 -2.06 -1.54 17.12
N TRP A 100 -2.68 -1.40 15.95
CA TRP A 100 -2.03 -1.64 14.65
C TRP A 100 -1.52 -0.37 13.96
N ILE A 101 -1.99 0.82 14.32
CA ILE A 101 -1.72 2.07 13.58
C ILE A 101 -0.26 2.48 13.61
N PHE A 102 0.36 2.41 14.79
CA PHE A 102 1.76 2.83 14.93
C PHE A 102 2.68 1.95 14.09
N HIS A 103 2.53 0.63 14.18
CA HIS A 103 3.28 -0.30 13.36
C HIS A 103 3.02 -0.11 11.86
N ALA A 104 1.76 -0.01 11.45
CA ALA A 104 1.37 0.22 10.05
C ALA A 104 1.96 1.50 9.45
N VAL A 105 1.88 2.62 10.18
CA VAL A 105 2.27 3.94 9.67
C VAL A 105 3.76 4.20 9.84
N ASP A 106 4.28 4.02 11.05
CA ASP A 106 5.62 4.49 11.42
C ASP A 106 6.71 3.47 11.09
N GLU A 107 6.35 2.18 10.91
CA GLU A 107 7.29 1.12 10.54
C GLU A 107 7.04 0.67 9.09
N GLN A 108 5.89 0.09 8.77
CA GLN A 108 5.67 -0.55 7.47
C GLN A 108 5.61 0.44 6.30
N LEU A 109 4.70 1.42 6.36
CA LEU A 109 4.59 2.45 5.32
C LEU A 109 5.85 3.32 5.25
N GLN A 110 6.34 3.79 6.40
CA GLN A 110 7.49 4.68 6.44
C GLN A 110 8.74 4.01 5.85
N THR A 111 9.05 2.79 6.24
CA THR A 111 10.22 2.05 5.75
C THR A 111 10.11 1.80 4.25
N THR A 112 8.93 1.42 3.75
CA THR A 112 8.69 1.26 2.30
C THR A 112 8.93 2.55 1.53
N ILE A 113 8.40 3.67 2.03
CA ILE A 113 8.57 4.98 1.40
C ILE A 113 10.03 5.41 1.39
N ASP A 114 10.77 5.16 2.48
CA ASP A 114 12.19 5.52 2.58
C ASP A 114 13.03 4.71 1.59
N HIS A 115 12.80 3.39 1.49
CA HIS A 115 13.43 2.55 0.47
C HIS A 115 13.03 2.97 -0.94
N PHE A 116 11.75 3.28 -1.19
CA PHE A 116 11.32 3.75 -2.51
C PHE A 116 12.04 5.05 -2.88
N LYS A 117 12.09 6.05 -2.00
CA LYS A 117 12.76 7.34 -2.25
C LYS A 117 14.26 7.20 -2.48
N ALA A 118 14.91 6.23 -1.84
CA ALA A 118 16.33 5.97 -2.03
C ALA A 118 16.66 5.36 -3.39
N ASN A 119 15.68 4.70 -4.05
CA ASN A 119 15.92 3.89 -5.25
C ASN A 119 15.14 4.36 -6.48
N HIS A 120 14.09 5.18 -6.31
CA HIS A 120 13.20 5.63 -7.37
C HIS A 120 12.80 7.10 -7.20
N ASP A 121 12.56 7.77 -8.33
CA ASP A 121 12.07 9.14 -8.33
C ASP A 121 10.56 9.19 -8.04
N LEU A 122 10.22 9.74 -6.87
CA LEU A 122 8.85 9.97 -6.45
C LEU A 122 8.28 11.26 -7.07
N SER A 123 9.12 12.16 -7.59
CA SER A 123 8.72 13.47 -8.10
C SER A 123 7.81 13.38 -9.34
N ARG A 124 7.99 12.34 -10.16
CA ARG A 124 7.17 12.07 -11.36
C ARG A 124 5.67 11.95 -11.08
N TYR A 125 5.29 11.49 -9.90
CA TYR A 125 3.89 11.30 -9.54
C TYR A 125 3.29 12.60 -8.99
N LYS A 126 2.25 13.11 -9.64
CA LYS A 126 1.50 14.27 -9.18
C LYS A 126 0.82 14.02 -7.83
N TYR A 127 0.21 12.86 -7.65
CA TYR A 127 -0.54 12.49 -6.45
C TYR A 127 0.16 11.38 -5.69
N LYS A 128 0.60 11.69 -4.47
CA LYS A 128 1.33 10.77 -3.61
C LYS A 128 0.49 10.50 -2.36
N ARG A 129 0.07 9.24 -2.18
CA ARG A 129 -0.80 8.85 -1.08
C ARG A 129 -0.30 7.59 -0.38
N ALA A 130 -0.68 7.45 0.87
CA ALA A 130 -0.52 6.21 1.62
C ALA A 130 -1.87 5.87 2.26
N PHE A 131 -2.22 4.60 2.29
CA PHE A 131 -3.44 4.10 2.88
C PHE A 131 -3.12 3.01 3.89
N VAL A 132 -3.77 3.11 5.06
CA VAL A 132 -3.93 1.93 5.92
C VAL A 132 -5.40 1.53 5.86
N CYS A 133 -5.64 0.37 5.27
CA CYS A 133 -6.96 -0.19 5.02
C CYS A 133 -7.22 -1.30 6.04
N ASN A 134 -8.12 -1.06 6.98
CA ASN A 134 -8.51 -2.08 7.94
C ASN A 134 -9.92 -2.60 7.64
N LYS A 135 -10.04 -3.91 7.37
CA LYS A 135 -11.32 -4.55 7.08
C LYS A 135 -12.29 -4.53 8.27
N ARG A 136 -11.78 -4.67 9.49
CA ARG A 136 -12.58 -4.60 10.73
C ARG A 136 -12.99 -3.18 11.09
N HIS A 137 -12.24 -2.18 10.61
CA HIS A 137 -12.50 -0.76 10.84
C HIS A 137 -12.52 0.02 9.50
N PRO A 138 -13.56 -0.16 8.67
CA PRO A 138 -13.58 0.37 7.30
C PRO A 138 -13.60 1.91 7.27
N ASN A 139 -14.22 2.53 8.28
CA ASN A 139 -14.24 3.98 8.49
C ASN A 139 -13.65 4.28 9.88
N PHE A 140 -12.66 5.17 9.94
CA PHE A 140 -11.99 5.48 11.18
C PHE A 140 -12.72 6.59 11.95
N ARG A 141 -13.12 6.25 13.18
CA ARG A 141 -13.84 7.17 14.08
C ARG A 141 -12.91 7.97 15.00
N VAL A 142 -11.65 7.54 15.15
CA VAL A 142 -10.66 8.18 16.01
C VAL A 142 -9.89 9.25 15.22
N ASN A 143 -9.63 10.39 15.86
CA ASN A 143 -8.94 11.52 15.25
C ASN A 143 -7.42 11.28 15.19
N TYR A 144 -6.88 10.99 14.00
CA TYR A 144 -5.44 10.87 13.73
C TYR A 144 -4.85 12.08 13.00
N LYS A 145 -5.51 13.25 13.06
CA LYS A 145 -5.09 14.45 12.30
C LYS A 145 -3.63 14.84 12.53
N ASP A 146 -3.15 14.80 13.76
CA ASP A 146 -1.76 15.17 14.07
C ASP A 146 -0.78 14.20 13.42
N LYS A 147 -1.05 12.89 13.52
CA LYS A 147 -0.23 11.86 12.85
C LYS A 147 -0.27 12.00 11.32
N MET A 148 -1.45 12.22 10.73
CA MET A 148 -1.59 12.46 9.29
C MET A 148 -0.83 13.71 8.83
N THR A 149 -0.87 14.77 9.64
CA THR A 149 -0.16 16.04 9.38
C THR A 149 1.35 15.84 9.45
N SER A 150 1.85 15.24 10.52
CA SER A 150 3.29 14.93 10.69
C SER A 150 3.79 14.00 9.59
N PHE A 151 3.00 12.99 9.20
CA PHE A 151 3.35 12.10 8.09
C PHE A 151 3.46 12.86 6.77
N TYR A 152 2.51 13.76 6.48
CA TYR A 152 2.56 14.60 5.28
C TYR A 152 3.76 15.56 5.29
N GLN A 153 4.04 16.23 6.42
CA GLN A 153 5.17 17.14 6.54
C GLN A 153 6.52 16.42 6.33
N LYS A 154 6.66 15.21 6.90
CA LYS A 154 7.87 14.40 6.72
C LYS A 154 8.03 13.89 5.29
N ASN A 155 6.94 13.40 4.70
CA ASN A 155 7.05 12.59 3.49
C ASN A 155 6.64 13.30 2.20
N GLY A 156 5.83 14.37 2.27
CA GLY A 156 5.12 14.94 1.13
C GLY A 156 3.98 14.04 0.61
N ILE A 157 3.54 13.07 1.41
CA ILE A 157 2.59 12.00 1.03
C ILE A 157 1.36 12.10 1.94
N ARG A 158 0.16 12.10 1.35
CA ARG A 158 -1.08 12.17 2.14
C ARG A 158 -1.43 10.79 2.70
N LEU A 159 -1.41 10.67 4.03
CA LEU A 159 -1.88 9.48 4.74
C LEU A 159 -3.42 9.47 4.80
N ASN A 160 -4.02 8.32 4.53
CA ASN A 160 -5.45 8.08 4.64
C ASN A 160 -5.68 6.81 5.45
N LEU A 161 -6.53 6.90 6.47
CA LEU A 161 -6.99 5.75 7.23
C LEU A 161 -8.42 5.53 6.77
N VAL A 162 -8.62 4.60 5.85
CA VAL A 162 -9.93 4.21 5.29
C VAL A 162 -9.73 2.98 4.40
N ARG A 163 -10.76 2.13 4.27
CA ARG A 163 -10.72 0.94 3.40
C ARG A 163 -10.82 1.26 1.90
N GLU A 164 -11.42 2.38 1.53
CA GLU A 164 -11.66 2.76 0.14
C GLU A 164 -10.55 3.65 -0.43
N ILE A 165 -9.95 3.20 -1.53
CA ILE A 165 -8.93 3.92 -2.30
C ILE A 165 -9.56 4.38 -3.61
N ILE A 166 -9.84 5.68 -3.70
CA ILE A 166 -10.48 6.27 -4.88
C ILE A 166 -9.42 6.92 -5.77
N PHE A 167 -9.29 6.44 -7.00
CA PHE A 167 -8.53 7.10 -8.06
C PHE A 167 -9.50 8.00 -8.84
N LYS A 168 -9.17 9.28 -8.98
CA LYS A 168 -9.97 10.31 -9.63
C LYS A 168 -9.08 11.34 -10.31
#